data_AF-A0A3M8DTW1-F1
#
_entry.id   AF-A0A3M8DTW1-F1
#
_cell.length_a   1.000
_cell.length_b   1.000
_cell.length_c   1.000
_cell.angle_alpha   90.00
_cell.angle_beta   90.00
_cell.angle_gamma   90.00
#
_symmetry.space_group_name_H-M   'P 1'
#
loop_
_entity.id
_entity.type
_entity.pdbx_description
1 polymer ?
#
loop_
_entity_poly.entity_id
_entity_poly.type
_entity_poly.pdbx_seq_one_letter_code
_entity_poly.pdbx_strand_id
1 'polypeptide(L)'
;MQFFLALCLLFSPLESAAAEQVELFDTEQERVVQTFTNSSAFQEEALHILDSVTGRVLELSPSLEHALIVKIPLAPPKSLVVPAAKIDEKVLSVFVIIPKQQNRKPWLIVHTKKEETLLLEFTAGIARLRQLIGKPS
;
A
#
# COMPACT_ATOMS: atom_id res chain seq x y z
N MET A 1 -21.25 -10.71 55.91
CA MET A 1 -20.66 -9.55 55.21
C MET A 1 -19.22 -9.91 54.86
N GLN A 2 -18.93 -10.24 53.59
CA GLN A 2 -18.41 -9.32 52.55
C GLN A 2 -16.91 -9.07 52.80
N PHE A 3 -15.96 -9.40 51.92
CA PHE A 3 -15.95 -9.23 50.46
C PHE A 3 -15.09 -10.31 49.79
N PHE A 4 -15.67 -11.06 48.84
CA PHE A 4 -14.92 -11.72 47.77
C PHE A 4 -14.78 -10.68 46.66
N LEU A 5 -13.63 -10.01 46.56
CA LEU A 5 -13.37 -9.05 45.49
C LEU A 5 -12.91 -9.84 44.26
N ALA A 6 -13.83 -10.03 43.32
CA ALA A 6 -13.62 -10.72 42.06
C ALA A 6 -12.57 -9.98 41.20
N LEU A 7 -11.43 -10.63 40.97
CA LEU A 7 -10.32 -10.15 40.13
C LEU A 7 -10.59 -10.37 38.61
N CYS A 8 -11.82 -10.23 38.15
CA CYS A 8 -12.22 -10.63 36.79
C CYS A 8 -12.40 -9.47 35.79
N LEU A 9 -11.56 -8.45 35.80
CA LEU A 9 -11.74 -7.28 34.91
C LEU A 9 -10.47 -6.77 34.22
N LEU A 10 -9.61 -7.63 33.67
CA LEU A 10 -8.53 -7.16 32.77
C LEU A 10 -8.26 -8.10 31.57
N PHE A 11 -9.31 -8.66 30.98
CA PHE A 11 -9.21 -9.15 29.60
C PHE A 11 -10.12 -8.30 28.72
N SER A 12 -9.72 -7.05 28.52
CA SER A 12 -10.19 -6.34 27.33
C SER A 12 -9.68 -7.15 26.13
N PRO A 13 -10.55 -7.64 25.23
CA PRO A 13 -10.05 -8.10 23.94
C PRO A 13 -9.25 -6.93 23.36
N LEU A 14 -7.99 -7.16 22.97
CA LEU A 14 -7.36 -6.24 22.04
C LEU A 14 -8.33 -6.14 20.88
N GLU A 15 -8.99 -5.00 20.72
CA GLU A 15 -9.58 -4.65 19.44
C GLU A 15 -8.42 -4.74 18.46
N SER A 16 -8.37 -5.87 17.75
CA SER A 16 -7.59 -6.00 16.54
C SER A 16 -8.17 -4.91 15.64
N ALA A 17 -7.52 -3.75 15.61
CA ALA A 17 -7.86 -2.66 14.70
C ALA A 17 -8.11 -3.33 13.35
N ALA A 18 -9.35 -3.26 12.87
CA ALA A 18 -9.75 -3.97 11.67
C ALA A 18 -8.73 -3.63 10.59
N ALA A 19 -8.03 -4.65 10.07
CA ALA A 19 -6.93 -4.43 9.14
C ALA A 19 -7.45 -3.59 7.98
N GLU A 20 -6.83 -2.44 7.74
CA GLU A 20 -7.25 -1.51 6.70
C GLU A 20 -7.29 -2.26 5.35
N GLN A 21 -8.37 -2.07 4.61
CA GLN A 21 -8.64 -2.79 3.37
C GLN A 21 -7.68 -2.33 2.25
N VAL A 22 -7.47 -3.22 1.29
CA VAL A 22 -6.86 -2.84 0.00
C VAL A 22 -7.94 -2.18 -0.85
N GLU A 23 -7.61 -1.08 -1.50
CA GLU A 23 -8.55 -0.29 -2.31
C GLU A 23 -8.04 -0.20 -3.75
N LEU A 24 -8.91 -0.45 -4.71
CA LEU A 24 -8.70 -0.16 -6.13
C LEU A 24 -9.48 1.11 -6.47
N PHE A 25 -8.75 2.18 -6.75
CA PHE A 25 -9.29 3.45 -7.20
C PHE A 25 -9.15 3.58 -8.71
N ASP A 26 -10.19 4.04 -9.38
CA ASP A 26 -10.17 4.35 -10.81
C ASP A 26 -10.19 5.87 -10.99
N THR A 27 -9.15 6.43 -11.61
CA THR A 27 -9.01 7.88 -11.78
C THR A 27 -9.98 8.46 -12.80
N GLU A 28 -10.55 7.65 -13.71
CA GLU A 28 -11.57 8.12 -14.65
C GLU A 28 -12.94 8.19 -14.00
N GLN A 29 -13.21 7.32 -13.03
CA GLN A 29 -14.47 7.30 -12.28
C GLN A 29 -14.39 8.12 -10.98
N GLU A 30 -13.20 8.61 -10.63
CA GLU A 30 -12.89 9.37 -9.42
C GLU A 30 -13.37 8.71 -8.12
N ARG A 31 -13.34 7.38 -8.06
CA ARG A 31 -13.84 6.62 -6.90
C ARG A 31 -13.11 5.30 -6.70
N VAL A 32 -13.21 4.77 -5.49
CA VAL A 32 -12.91 3.37 -5.21
C VAL A 32 -13.94 2.50 -5.94
N VAL A 33 -13.46 1.65 -6.84
CA VAL A 33 -14.29 0.74 -7.65
C VAL A 33 -14.35 -0.66 -7.04
N GLN A 34 -13.37 -1.02 -6.20
CA GLN A 34 -13.34 -2.30 -5.51
C GLN A 34 -12.52 -2.22 -4.21
N THR A 35 -12.89 -3.01 -3.21
CA THR A 35 -12.09 -3.23 -2.01
C THR A 35 -11.80 -4.71 -1.82
N PHE A 36 -10.68 -5.01 -1.15
CA PHE A 36 -10.23 -6.37 -0.90
C PHE A 36 -9.77 -6.53 0.55
N THR A 37 -9.89 -7.75 1.08
CA THR A 37 -9.20 -8.10 2.32
C THR A 37 -7.70 -7.93 2.13
N ASN A 38 -7.05 -7.32 3.12
CA ASN A 38 -5.60 -7.15 3.15
C ASN A 38 -4.90 -8.46 3.48
N SER A 39 -4.85 -9.36 2.50
CA SER A 39 -4.34 -10.71 2.62
C SER A 39 -2.82 -10.78 2.55
N SER A 40 -2.24 -11.92 2.94
CA SER A 40 -0.80 -12.17 2.79
C SER A 40 -0.34 -12.02 1.34
N ALA A 41 -1.17 -12.36 0.36
CA ALA A 41 -0.83 -12.22 -1.06
C ALA A 41 -0.59 -10.75 -1.46
N PHE A 42 -1.41 -9.82 -0.96
CA PHE A 42 -1.20 -8.38 -1.17
C PHE A 42 0.02 -7.86 -0.40
N GLN A 43 0.25 -8.35 0.83
CA GLN A 43 1.45 -7.98 1.60
C GLN A 43 2.75 -8.42 0.90
N GLU A 44 2.78 -9.66 0.41
CA GLU A 44 3.92 -10.20 -0.36
C GLU A 44 4.14 -9.42 -1.65
N GLU A 45 3.06 -9.07 -2.36
CA GLU A 45 3.17 -8.30 -3.61
C GLU A 45 3.72 -6.90 -3.35
N ALA A 46 3.22 -6.22 -2.31
CA ALA A 46 3.70 -4.90 -1.93
C ALA A 46 5.18 -4.93 -1.53
N LEU A 47 5.62 -5.97 -0.82
CA LEU A 47 7.03 -6.18 -0.47
C LEU A 47 7.89 -6.40 -1.72
N HIS A 48 7.47 -7.29 -2.63
CA HIS A 48 8.18 -7.53 -3.87
C HIS A 48 8.35 -6.25 -4.71
N ILE A 49 7.32 -5.39 -4.75
CA ILE A 49 7.41 -4.08 -5.41
C ILE A 49 8.39 -3.15 -4.67
N LEU A 50 8.29 -3.04 -3.34
CA LEU A 50 9.17 -2.22 -2.52
C LEU A 50 10.66 -2.61 -2.66
N ASP A 51 10.95 -3.91 -2.66
CA ASP A 51 12.31 -4.45 -2.80
C ASP A 51 12.94 -4.13 -4.17
N SER A 52 12.11 -3.77 -5.15
CA SER A 52 12.52 -3.43 -6.51
C SER A 52 12.64 -1.93 -6.79
N VAL A 53 12.42 -1.08 -5.76
CA VAL A 53 12.53 0.38 -5.87
C VAL A 53 13.96 0.77 -6.21
N THR A 54 14.12 1.63 -7.21
CA THR A 54 15.43 2.10 -7.70
C THR A 54 15.72 3.54 -7.29
N GLY A 55 14.69 4.34 -7.04
CA GLY A 55 14.85 5.71 -6.56
C GLY A 55 13.57 6.53 -6.65
N ARG A 56 13.72 7.86 -6.59
CA ARG A 56 12.61 8.79 -6.79
C ARG A 56 12.33 8.96 -8.28
N VAL A 57 11.07 9.17 -8.65
CA VAL A 57 10.70 9.58 -10.01
C VAL A 57 11.39 10.90 -10.34
N LEU A 58 12.08 10.94 -11.49
CA LEU A 58 12.77 12.14 -11.97
C LEU A 58 11.85 13.05 -12.80
N GLU A 59 10.74 12.51 -13.30
CA GLU A 59 9.72 13.26 -14.02
C GLU A 59 9.04 14.26 -13.07
N LEU A 60 9.01 15.55 -13.46
CA LEU A 60 8.53 16.63 -12.61
C LEU A 60 7.06 16.49 -12.19
N SER A 61 6.23 15.81 -13.00
CA SER A 61 4.80 15.61 -12.72
C SER A 61 4.23 14.46 -13.57
N PRO A 62 4.34 13.19 -13.15
CA PRO A 62 3.71 12.12 -13.89
C PRO A 62 2.19 12.25 -13.82
N SER A 63 1.54 12.32 -14.98
CA SER A 63 0.07 12.37 -15.06
C SER A 63 -0.55 11.13 -14.40
N LEU A 64 -1.50 11.36 -13.49
CA LEU A 64 -2.36 10.36 -12.88
C LEU A 64 -3.66 10.14 -13.67
N GLU A 65 -3.83 10.81 -14.81
CA GLU A 65 -4.99 10.59 -15.68
C GLU A 65 -4.95 9.20 -16.28
N HIS A 66 -6.13 8.61 -16.49
CA HIS A 66 -6.30 7.28 -17.07
C HIS A 66 -5.45 6.19 -16.37
N ALA A 67 -5.55 6.11 -15.05
CA ALA A 67 -4.86 5.13 -14.23
C ALA A 67 -5.79 4.36 -13.30
N LEU A 68 -5.32 3.19 -12.87
CA LEU A 68 -5.81 2.50 -11.69
C LEU A 68 -4.79 2.69 -10.57
N ILE A 69 -5.25 2.94 -9.35
CA ILE A 69 -4.39 3.08 -8.17
C ILE A 69 -4.77 1.99 -7.19
N VAL A 70 -3.82 1.11 -6.86
CA VAL A 70 -4.01 0.10 -5.83
C VAL A 70 -3.34 0.55 -4.54
N LYS A 71 -4.14 0.90 -3.54
CA LYS A 71 -3.65 1.21 -2.19
C LYS A 71 -3.57 -0.07 -1.38
N ILE A 72 -2.39 -0.39 -0.89
CA ILE A 72 -2.12 -1.54 -0.03
C ILE A 72 -1.53 -1.03 1.29
N PRO A 73 -2.32 -1.01 2.38
CA PRO A 73 -1.80 -0.75 3.72
C PRO A 73 -0.85 -1.85 4.15
N LEU A 74 0.31 -1.52 4.72
CA LEU A 74 1.31 -2.47 5.19
C LEU A 74 1.12 -2.75 6.68
N ALA A 75 0.91 -4.03 7.01
CA ALA A 75 0.71 -4.48 8.38
C ALA A 75 1.63 -5.67 8.67
N PRO A 76 2.77 -5.48 9.38
CA PRO A 76 3.26 -4.23 9.96
C PRO A 76 3.92 -3.31 8.92
N PRO A 77 4.18 -2.03 9.27
CA PRO A 77 4.98 -1.12 8.46
C PRO A 77 6.33 -1.70 8.06
N LYS A 78 6.80 -1.39 6.84
CA LYS A 78 8.00 -1.99 6.24
C LYS A 78 9.13 -0.98 6.08
N SER A 79 10.38 -1.45 6.18
CA SER A 79 11.55 -0.60 5.94
C SER A 79 11.78 -0.48 4.44
N LEU A 80 12.03 0.73 3.95
CA LEU A 80 12.53 0.98 2.61
C LEU A 80 13.85 1.72 2.72
N VAL A 81 14.93 1.10 2.23
CA VAL A 81 16.28 1.68 2.26
C VAL A 81 16.85 1.68 0.84
N VAL A 82 17.00 2.86 0.26
CA VAL A 82 17.54 3.06 -1.09
C VAL A 82 18.63 4.13 -1.03
N PRO A 83 19.90 3.75 -0.76
CA PRO A 83 20.97 4.71 -0.48
C PRO A 83 21.25 5.67 -1.63
N ALA A 84 21.24 5.17 -2.88
CA ALA A 84 21.46 5.97 -4.08
C ALA A 84 20.44 7.11 -4.22
N ALA A 85 19.24 6.91 -3.68
CA ALA A 85 18.16 7.88 -3.69
C ALA A 85 18.00 8.63 -2.35
N LYS A 86 18.87 8.42 -1.34
CA LYS A 86 18.71 9.01 0.01
C LYS A 86 17.31 8.74 0.59
N ILE A 87 16.91 7.47 0.59
CA ILE A 87 15.66 7.00 1.20
C ILE A 87 16.03 6.04 2.34
N ASP A 88 15.54 6.33 3.54
CA ASP A 88 15.57 5.45 4.70
C ASP A 88 14.31 5.71 5.53
N GLU A 89 13.24 4.99 5.19
CA GLU A 89 11.90 5.27 5.71
C GLU A 89 11.17 4.02 6.19
N LYS A 90 10.18 4.24 7.07
CA LYS A 90 9.18 3.24 7.43
C LYS A 90 7.90 3.51 6.66
N VAL A 91 7.61 2.65 5.69
CA VAL A 91 6.43 2.74 4.83
C VAL A 91 5.22 2.16 5.56
N LEU A 92 4.14 2.94 5.59
CA LEU A 92 2.83 2.55 6.12
C LEU A 92 1.94 1.98 5.04
N SER A 93 1.93 2.58 3.86
CA SER A 93 1.07 2.18 2.75
C SER A 93 1.78 2.39 1.42
N VAL A 94 1.52 1.50 0.47
CA VAL A 94 1.96 1.65 -0.91
C VAL A 94 0.75 1.93 -1.81
N PHE A 95 0.95 2.74 -2.83
CA PHE A 95 -0.02 3.11 -3.84
C PHE A 95 0.61 2.81 -5.19
N VAL A 96 0.23 1.69 -5.79
CA VAL A 96 0.75 1.29 -7.09
C VAL A 96 -0.09 1.96 -8.15
N ILE A 97 0.50 2.90 -8.89
CA ILE A 97 -0.18 3.58 -9.98
C ILE A 97 0.07 2.80 -11.27
N ILE A 98 -1.02 2.36 -11.88
CA ILE A 98 -1.05 1.50 -13.05
C ILE A 98 -1.69 2.29 -14.19
N PRO A 99 -0.91 2.87 -15.10
CA PRO A 99 -1.45 3.51 -16.30
C PRO A 99 -2.30 2.51 -17.11
N LYS A 100 -3.47 2.95 -17.59
CA LYS A 100 -4.32 2.18 -18.52
C LYS A 100 -3.71 2.16 -19.94
N GLN A 101 -2.90 3.16 -20.26
CA GLN A 101 -2.13 3.24 -21.51
C GLN A 101 -0.86 2.38 -21.42
N GLN A 102 -0.65 1.50 -22.41
CA GLN A 102 0.42 0.49 -22.37
C GLN A 102 1.85 1.05 -22.46
N ASN A 103 2.02 2.29 -22.92
CA ASN A 103 3.35 2.88 -23.15
C ASN A 103 3.94 3.55 -21.91
N ARG A 104 3.22 3.59 -20.79
CA ARG A 104 3.68 4.20 -19.54
C ARG A 104 3.98 3.13 -18.50
N LYS A 105 5.15 3.22 -17.87
CA LYS A 105 5.54 2.31 -16.80
C LYS A 105 4.75 2.64 -15.52
N PRO A 106 4.43 1.63 -14.69
CA PRO A 106 3.93 1.87 -13.35
C PRO A 106 4.94 2.62 -12.49
N TRP A 107 4.46 3.43 -11.55
CA TRP A 107 5.26 4.02 -10.48
C TRP A 107 4.55 3.84 -9.14
N LEU A 108 5.27 4.15 -8.06
CA LEU A 108 4.85 3.87 -6.71
C LEU A 108 4.76 5.18 -5.93
N ILE A 109 3.63 5.43 -5.29
CA ILE A 109 3.56 6.40 -4.20
C ILE A 109 3.63 5.61 -2.88
N VAL A 110 4.39 6.10 -1.90
CA VAL A 110 4.41 5.55 -0.55
C VAL A 110 4.11 6.62 0.47
N HIS A 111 3.32 6.25 1.48
CA HIS A 111 3.15 7.06 2.69
C HIS A 111 4.04 6.48 3.79
N THR A 112 4.78 7.35 4.48
CA THR A 112 5.71 6.95 5.53
C THR A 112 5.12 7.23 6.91
N LYS A 113 5.74 6.66 7.96
CA LYS A 113 5.42 6.97 9.37
C LYS A 113 5.62 8.43 9.75
N LYS A 114 6.35 9.20 8.94
CA LYS A 114 6.58 10.63 9.14
C LYS A 114 5.53 11.49 8.44
N GLU A 115 4.45 10.89 7.91
CA GLU A 115 3.44 11.54 7.07
C GLU A 115 4.01 12.13 5.77
N GLU A 116 5.16 11.62 5.32
CA GLU A 116 5.74 12.01 4.04
C GLU A 116 5.18 11.16 2.90
N THR A 117 4.93 11.81 1.76
CA THR A 117 4.59 11.15 0.50
C THR A 117 5.82 11.11 -0.39
N LEU A 118 6.27 9.91 -0.77
CA LEU A 118 7.36 9.73 -1.72
C LEU A 118 6.84 9.13 -3.02
N LEU A 119 7.29 9.67 -4.15
CA LEU A 119 7.01 9.17 -5.48
C LEU A 119 8.27 8.48 -6.04
N LEU A 120 8.13 7.20 -6.38
CA LEU A 120 9.23 6.26 -6.57
C LEU A 120 9.13 5.45 -7.87
N GLU A 121 10.28 5.14 -8.45
CA GLU A 121 10.43 4.20 -9.57
C GLU A 121 10.80 2.81 -9.04
N PHE A 122 10.29 1.78 -9.71
CA PHE A 122 10.55 0.38 -9.36
C PHE A 122 10.64 -0.50 -10.60
N THR A 123 11.20 -1.70 -10.45
CA THR A 123 11.50 -2.60 -11.58
C THR A 123 10.68 -3.88 -11.61
N ALA A 124 10.00 -4.24 -10.51
CA ALA A 124 9.12 -5.39 -10.48
C ALA A 124 7.99 -5.27 -11.51
N GLY A 125 7.64 -6.40 -12.15
CA GLY A 125 6.45 -6.49 -12.99
C GLY A 125 5.17 -6.54 -12.15
N ILE A 126 4.08 -5.95 -12.65
CA ILE A 126 2.78 -5.87 -11.95
C ILE A 126 1.78 -6.99 -12.32
N ALA A 127 2.25 -8.08 -12.95
CA ALA A 127 1.37 -9.13 -13.43
C ALA A 127 0.61 -9.83 -12.29
N ARG A 128 1.28 -10.11 -11.18
CA ARG A 128 0.67 -10.74 -10.00
C ARG A 128 -0.31 -9.79 -9.32
N LEU A 129 0.03 -8.51 -9.15
CA LEU A 129 -0.92 -7.50 -8.69
C LEU A 129 -2.19 -7.44 -9.56
N ARG A 130 -2.06 -7.47 -10.89
CA ARG A 130 -3.20 -7.50 -11.82
C ARG A 130 -4.07 -8.75 -11.64
N GLN A 131 -3.48 -9.90 -11.32
CA GLN A 131 -4.23 -11.12 -11.02
C GLN A 131 -5.02 -10.98 -9.71
N LEU A 132 -4.42 -10.39 -8.68
CA LEU A 132 -5.06 -10.19 -7.37
C LEU A 132 -6.28 -9.25 -7.44
N ILE A 133 -6.21 -8.20 -8.26
CA ILE A 133 -7.32 -7.25 -8.42
C ILE A 133 -8.36 -7.68 -9.47
N GLY A 134 -8.05 -8.70 -10.30
CA GLY A 134 -8.93 -9.17 -11.36
C GLY A 134 -9.09 -8.17 -12.53
N LYS A 135 -10.10 -8.41 -13.38
CA LYS A 135 -10.49 -7.43 -14.40
C LYS A 135 -11.36 -6.36 -13.72
N PRO A 136 -11.00 -5.06 -13.83
CA PRO A 136 -11.91 -4.01 -13.42
C PRO A 136 -13.18 -4.12 -14.26
N SER A 137 -14.33 -4.16 -13.59
CA SER A 137 -15.68 -4.21 -14.18
C SER A 137 -16.09 -2.87 -14.77
#